data_AF-A0A433XF40-F1
#
_entry.id   AF-A0A433XF40-F1
#
_cell.length_a   1.000
_cell.length_b   1.000
_cell.length_c   1.000
_cell.angle_alpha   90.00
_cell.angle_beta   90.00
_cell.angle_gamma   90.00
#
_symmetry.space_group_name_H-M   'P 1'
#
loop_
_entity.id
_entity.type
_entity.pdbx_description
1 polymer ?
#
loop_
_entity_poly.entity_id
_entity_poly.type
_entity_poly.pdbx_seq_one_letter_code
_entity_poly.pdbx_strand_id
1 'polypeptide(L)' 'MTQSTRKLIGTLLTVFSLIVYSILAVIVYEAFLMDQVWWVLILFFAIAGLGWVFPAMAIIRWMARPD' A
#
# COMPACT_ATOMS: atom_id res chain seq x y z
N MET A 1 -9.89 6.29 -22.60
CA MET A 1 -10.26 5.02 -21.92
C MET A 1 -11.67 5.16 -21.42
N THR A 2 -12.52 4.17 -21.62
CA THR A 2 -13.85 4.16 -21.01
C THR A 2 -13.72 3.98 -19.49
N GLN A 3 -14.68 4.52 -18.72
CA GLN A 3 -14.72 4.37 -17.26
C GLN A 3 -14.60 2.90 -16.79
N SER A 4 -15.17 1.94 -17.52
CA SER A 4 -15.09 0.52 -17.20
C SER A 4 -13.66 -0.03 -17.30
N THR A 5 -12.90 0.32 -18.34
CA THR A 5 -11.49 -0.08 -18.47
C THR A 5 -10.64 0.55 -17.37
N ARG A 6 -10.90 1.82 -17.02
CA ARG A 6 -10.16 2.51 -15.95
C ARG A 6 -10.37 1.84 -14.59
N LYS A 7 -11.59 1.37 -14.30
CA LYS A 7 -11.88 0.59 -13.08
C LYS A 7 -11.16 -0.76 -13.07
N LEU A 8 -11.16 -1.50 -14.17
CA LEU A 8 -10.46 -2.79 -14.26
C LEU A 8 -8.96 -2.64 -13.97
N ILE A 9 -8.31 -1.69 -14.65
CA ILE A 9 -6.88 -1.41 -14.45
C ILE A 9 -6.63 -0.88 -13.04
N GLY A 10 -7.49 0.01 -12.53
CA GLY A 10 -7.39 0.53 -11.17
C GLY A 10 -7.42 -0.56 -10.10
N THR A 11 -8.30 -1.55 -10.24
CA THR A 11 -8.36 -2.71 -9.32
C THR A 11 -7.04 -3.50 -9.34
N LEU A 12 -6.53 -3.82 -10.53
CA LEU A 12 -5.26 -4.56 -10.66
C LEU A 12 -4.08 -3.77 -10.08
N LEU A 13 -4.01 -2.46 -10.37
CA LEU A 13 -2.98 -1.59 -9.81
C LEU A 13 -3.07 -1.50 -8.29
N THR A 14 -4.28 -1.49 -7.72
CA THR A 14 -4.48 -1.46 -6.26
C THR A 14 -3.92 -2.73 -5.60
N VAL A 15 -4.21 -3.90 -6.16
CA VAL A 15 -3.66 -5.18 -5.69
C VAL A 15 -2.15 -5.22 -5.85
N PHE A 16 -1.63 -4.81 -7.01
CA PHE A 16 -0.19 -4.75 -7.27
C PHE A 16 0.51 -3.81 -6.28
N SER A 17 -0.07 -2.64 -6.03
CA SER A 17 0.45 -1.68 -5.04
C SER A 17 0.50 -2.30 -3.65
N LEU A 18 -0.51 -3.08 -3.25
CA LEU A 18 -0.53 -3.75 -1.94
C LEU A 18 0.61 -4.77 -1.83
N ILE A 19 0.85 -5.56 -2.88
CA ILE A 19 1.94 -6.54 -2.93
C ILE A 19 3.30 -5.84 -2.78
N VAL A 20 3.57 -4.84 -3.62
CA VAL A 20 4.83 -4.09 -3.61
C VAL A 20 5.04 -3.43 -2.24
N TYR A 21 4.01 -2.78 -1.71
CA TYR A 21 4.09 -2.13 -0.41
C TYR A 21 4.39 -3.13 0.72
N SER A 22 3.74 -4.30 0.71
CA SER A 22 3.94 -5.33 1.72
C SER A 22 5.38 -5.87 1.68
N ILE A 23 5.92 -6.09 0.48
CA ILE A 23 7.32 -6.51 0.31
C ILE A 23 8.27 -5.44 0.86
N LEU A 24 8.04 -4.16 0.53
CA LEU A 24 8.87 -3.06 1.04
C LEU A 24 8.82 -2.97 2.57
N ALA A 25 7.63 -3.12 3.17
CA ALA A 25 7.47 -3.12 4.62
C ALA A 25 8.25 -4.27 5.29
N VAL A 26 8.22 -5.47 4.70
CA VAL A 26 8.99 -6.62 5.20
C VAL A 26 10.49 -6.36 5.06
N ILE A 27 10.96 -5.85 3.92
CA ILE A 27 12.38 -5.52 3.72
C ILE A 27 12.86 -4.51 4.78
N VAL A 28 12.07 -3.47 5.05
CA VAL A 28 12.40 -2.46 6.07
C VAL A 28 12.42 -3.08 7.46
N TYR A 29 11.46 -3.94 7.78
CA TYR A 29 11.41 -4.64 9.06
C TYR A 29 12.65 -5.52 9.26
N GLU A 30 12.97 -6.37 8.30
CA GLU A 30 14.11 -7.30 8.37
C GLU A 30 15.45 -6.56 8.42
N ALA A 31 15.61 -5.49 7.64
CA ALA A 31 16.87 -4.76 7.56
C ALA A 31 17.18 -3.91 8.79
N PHE A 32 16.16 -3.39 9.50
CA PHE A 32 16.36 -2.36 10.52
C PHE A 32 15.74 -2.65 11.88
N LEU A 33 14.71 -3.49 11.95
CA LEU A 33 13.84 -3.57 13.12
C LEU A 33 13.81 -4.92 13.82
N MET A 34 14.44 -5.97 13.27
CA MET A 34 14.35 -7.34 13.78
C MET A 34 14.73 -7.47 15.29
N ASP A 35 15.74 -6.73 15.75
CA ASP A 35 16.24 -6.77 17.14
C ASP A 35 15.74 -5.61 18.02
N GLN A 36 14.73 -4.86 17.57
CA GLN A 36 14.22 -3.70 18.29
C GLN A 36 13.26 -4.07 19.42
N VAL A 37 13.14 -3.17 20.38
CA VAL A 37 12.21 -3.32 21.51
C VAL A 37 10.74 -3.32 21.06
N TRP A 38 9.90 -4.07 21.78
CA TRP A 38 8.53 -4.38 21.40
C TRP A 38 7.66 -3.16 21.03
N TRP A 39 7.80 -2.03 21.73
CA TRP A 39 6.99 -0.83 21.44
C TRP A 39 7.38 -0.15 20.12
N VAL A 40 8.66 -0.26 19.70
CA VAL A 40 9.10 0.22 18.38
C VAL A 40 8.46 -0.63 17.29
N LEU A 41 8.41 -1.94 17.49
CA LEU A 41 7.76 -2.87 16.56
C LEU A 41 6.28 -2.55 16.42
N ILE A 42 5.56 -2.32 17.53
CA ILE A 42 4.15 -1.93 17.51
C ILE A 42 3.95 -0.65 16.70
N LEU A 43 4.76 0.38 16.96
CA LEU A 43 4.66 1.65 16.25
C LEU A 43 4.93 1.47 14.75
N PHE A 44 5.96 0.71 14.40
CA PHE A 44 6.26 0.40 13.01
C PHE A 44 5.12 -0.32 12.33
N PHE A 45 4.60 -1.41 12.89
CA PHE A 45 3.52 -2.18 12.28
C PHE A 45 2.21 -1.39 12.22
N ALA A 46 1.93 -0.51 13.18
CA ALA A 46 0.79 0.39 13.12
C ALA A 46 0.92 1.39 11.95
N ILE A 47 2.08 2.03 11.79
CA ILE A 47 2.32 2.97 10.69
C ILE A 47 2.34 2.24 9.35
N ALA A 48 3.07 1.13 9.25
CA ALA A 48 3.15 0.32 8.04
C ALA A 48 1.76 -0.21 7.64
N GLY A 49 0.98 -0.69 8.60
CA GLY A 49 -0.39 -1.16 8.40
C GLY A 49 -1.39 -0.09 7.99
N LEU A 50 -1.10 1.19 8.22
CA LEU A 50 -1.93 2.32 7.74
C LEU A 50 -1.37 2.96 6.47
N GLY A 51 -0.06 2.89 6.24
CA GLY A 51 0.61 3.60 5.16
C GLY A 51 0.26 3.10 3.76
N TRP A 52 -0.15 1.84 3.60
CA TRP A 52 -0.57 1.30 2.28
C TRP A 52 -1.82 2.00 1.72
N VAL A 53 -2.59 2.68 2.57
CA VAL A 53 -3.79 3.42 2.16
C VAL A 53 -3.42 4.58 1.23
N PHE A 54 -2.27 5.22 1.41
CA PHE A 54 -1.87 6.35 0.56
C PHE A 54 -1.74 6.00 -0.93
N PRO A 55 -0.95 4.98 -1.33
CA PRO A 55 -0.87 4.59 -2.74
C PRO A 55 -2.19 4.01 -3.26
N ALA A 56 -2.91 3.22 -2.46
CA ALA A 56 -4.23 2.71 -2.85
C ALA A 56 -5.23 3.86 -3.11
N MET A 57 -5.25 4.88 -2.25
CA MET A 57 -6.13 6.05 -2.38
C MET A 57 -5.83 6.83 -3.66
N ALA A 58 -4.56 7.00 -4.04
CA ALA A 58 -4.19 7.67 -5.28
C ALA A 58 -4.75 6.94 -6.51
N ILE A 59 -4.65 5.61 -6.53
CA ILE A 59 -5.18 4.76 -7.62
C ILE A 59 -6.71 4.80 -7.65
N ILE A 60 -7.36 4.65 -6.49
CA ILE A 60 -8.82 4.68 -6.37
C ILE A 60 -9.37 6.03 -6.81
N ARG A 61 -8.73 7.13 -6.40
CA ARG A 61 -9.13 8.48 -6.79
C ARG A 61 -8.99 8.70 -8.29
N TRP A 62 -7.96 8.14 -8.92
CA TRP A 62 -7.81 8.19 -10.38
C TRP A 62 -8.90 7.40 -11.09
N MET A 63 -9.21 6.17 -10.63
CA MET A 63 -10.21 5.35 -11.31
C MET A 63 -11.64 5.87 -11.15
N ALA A 64 -11.93 6.54 -10.03
CA ALA A 64 -13.25 7.09 -9.73
C ALA A 64 -13.57 8.42 -10.43
N ARG A 65 -12.60 9.06 -11.13
CA ARG A 65 -12.88 10.30 -11.87
C ARG A 65 -14.02 10.07 -12.88
N PRO A 66 -14.98 10.99 -13.01
CA PRO A 66 -15.93 10.97 -14.12
C PRO A 66 -15.20 11.17 -15.45
N ASP A 67 -15.76 10.63 -16.53
CA ASP A 67 -15.32 10.94 -17.89
C ASP A 67 -15.96 12.26 -18.36
#